data_AF-A0AAW8LKP1-F1
#
_entry.id   AF-A0AAW8LKP1-F1
#
_cell.length_a   1.000
_cell.length_b   1.000
_cell.length_c   1.000
_cell.angle_alpha   90.00
_cell.angle_beta   90.00
_cell.angle_gamma   90.00
#
_symmetry.space_group_name_H-M   'P 1'
#
loop_
_entity.id
_entity.type
_entity.pdbx_description
1 polymer ?
#
loop_
_entity_poly.entity_id
_entity_poly.type
_entity_poly.pdbx_seq_one_letter_code
_entity_poly.pdbx_strand_id
1 'polypeptide(L)' 'MIRLATQHDVLPIAQVHVQSWRESYQNIIKPEILDKLSVEQRAALWRSVLE' A
#
# COMPACT_ATOMS: atom_id res chain seq x y z
N MET A 1 14.93 -13.39 -1.62
CA MET A 1 15.48 -12.89 -2.89
C MET A 1 14.82 -11.55 -3.18
N ILE A 2 15.59 -10.52 -3.50
CA ILE A 2 15.08 -9.19 -3.88
C ILE A 2 15.17 -9.07 -5.40
N ARG A 3 14.14 -8.53 -6.04
CA ARG A 3 14.05 -8.35 -7.50
C ARG A 3 13.29 -7.07 -7.84
N LEU A 4 13.38 -6.65 -9.10
CA LEU A 4 12.55 -5.55 -9.61
C LEU A 4 11.07 -5.93 -9.58
N ALA A 5 10.24 -4.93 -9.27
CA ALA A 5 8.80 -5.05 -9.31
C ALA A 5 8.29 -5.03 -10.75
N THR A 6 7.21 -5.76 -10.99
CA THR A 6 6.50 -5.83 -12.26
C THR A 6 5.03 -5.49 -12.04
N GLN A 7 4.26 -5.34 -13.12
CA GLN A 7 2.81 -5.10 -13.02
C GLN A 7 2.06 -6.17 -12.21
N HIS A 8 2.56 -7.41 -12.16
CA HIS A 8 1.98 -8.48 -11.34
C HIS A 8 2.15 -8.25 -9.83
N ASP A 9 3.10 -7.41 -9.43
CA ASP A 9 3.42 -7.13 -8.02
C ASP A 9 2.61 -5.96 -7.45
N VAL A 10 1.90 -5.21 -8.29
CA VAL A 10 1.12 -4.02 -7.89
C VAL A 10 0.19 -4.30 -6.71
N LEU A 11 -0.63 -5.36 -6.80
CA LEU A 11 -1.61 -5.67 -5.77
C LEU A 11 -0.94 -6.13 -4.46
N PRO A 12 0.02 -7.09 -4.48
CA PRO A 12 0.79 -7.44 -3.30
C PRO A 12 1.49 -6.24 -2.63
N ILE A 13 2.11 -5.35 -3.42
CA ILE A 13 2.77 -4.15 -2.89
C ILE A 13 1.76 -3.22 -2.22
N ALA A 14 0.60 -2.99 -2.84
CA ALA A 14 -0.46 -2.16 -2.27
C ALA A 14 -1.00 -2.72 -0.95
N GLN A 15 -1.16 -4.04 -0.85
CA GLN A 15 -1.59 -4.72 0.38
C GLN A 15 -0.58 -4.53 1.50
N VAL A 16 0.70 -4.83 1.25
CA VAL A 16 1.78 -4.64 2.23
C VAL A 16 1.84 -3.18 2.66
N HIS A 17 1.76 -2.24 1.72
CA HIS A 17 1.78 -0.81 2.04
C HIS A 17 0.65 -0.43 3.00
N VAL A 18 -0.60 -0.77 2.68
CA VAL A 18 -1.76 -0.42 3.53
C VAL A 18 -1.65 -1.06 4.90
N GLN A 19 -1.28 -2.34 4.95
CA GLN A 19 -1.13 -3.07 6.21
C GLN A 19 -0.03 -2.46 7.09
N SER A 20 1.17 -2.26 6.53
CA SER A 20 2.29 -1.67 7.26
C SER A 20 1.96 -0.28 7.76
N TRP A 21 1.20 0.52 7.02
CA TRP A 21 0.76 1.83 7.50
C TRP A 21 -0.21 1.74 8.67
N ARG A 22 -1.22 0.86 8.59
CA ARG A 22 -2.18 0.66 9.68
C ARG A 22 -1.50 0.22 10.97
N GLU A 23 -0.55 -0.71 10.87
CA GLU A 23 0.18 -1.25 12.03
C GLU A 23 1.21 -0.25 12.58
N SER A 24 2.05 0.31 11.71
CA SER A 24 3.20 1.12 12.15
C SER A 24 2.80 2.50 12.64
N TYR A 25 1.70 3.06 12.11
CA TYR A 25 1.21 4.38 12.49
C TYR A 25 0.01 4.34 13.44
N GLN A 26 -0.38 3.15 13.91
CA GLN A 26 -1.38 3.02 14.96
C GLN A 26 -0.95 3.84 16.18
N ASN A 27 -1.88 4.62 16.75
CA ASN A 27 -1.66 5.52 17.89
C ASN A 27 -0.74 6.73 17.62
N ILE A 28 -0.22 6.89 16.40
CA ILE A 28 0.54 8.08 15.96
C ILE A 28 -0.34 8.97 15.08
N ILE A 29 -1.08 8.35 14.16
CA ILE A 29 -2.02 9.01 13.26
C ILE A 29 -3.45 8.73 13.74
N LYS A 30 -4.36 9.68 13.51
CA LYS A 30 -5.79 9.51 13.82
C LYS A 30 -6.37 8.27 13.12
N PRO A 31 -7.12 7.41 13.84
CA PRO A 31 -7.73 6.21 13.26
C PRO A 31 -8.52 6.48 11.99
N GLU A 32 -9.29 7.58 11.94
CA GLU A 32 -10.13 7.91 10.77
C GLU A 32 -9.33 8.13 9.47
N ILE A 33 -8.03 8.43 9.56
CA ILE A 33 -7.14 8.55 8.40
C ILE A 33 -6.65 7.17 7.97
N LEU A 34 -6.29 6.31 8.92
CA LEU A 34 -5.82 4.94 8.65
C LEU A 34 -6.94 4.03 8.10
N ASP A 35 -8.17 4.26 8.55
CA ASP A 35 -9.37 3.53 8.09
C ASP A 35 -9.71 3.84 6.62
N LYS A 36 -9.36 5.04 6.14
CA LYS A 36 -9.57 5.45 4.75
C LYS A 36 -8.53 4.88 3.79
N LEU A 37 -7.48 4.23 4.27
CA LEU A 37 -6.50 3.58 3.39
C LEU A 37 -7.16 2.43 2.64
N SER A 38 -7.12 2.49 1.31
CA SER A 38 -7.66 1.47 0.40
C SER A 38 -6.53 0.81 -0.39
N VAL A 39 -6.57 -0.52 -0.44
CA VAL A 39 -5.64 -1.33 -1.25
C VAL A 39 -5.84 -1.03 -2.73
N GLU A 40 -7.09 -0.83 -3.16
CA GLU A 40 -7.46 -0.57 -4.55
C GLU A 40 -6.91 0.78 -5.02
N GLN A 41 -7.09 1.83 -4.21
CA GLN A 41 -6.52 3.15 -4.49
C GLN A 41 -4.99 3.10 -4.52
N ARG A 42 -4.37 2.37 -3.59
CA ARG A 42 -2.91 2.23 -3.56
C ARG A 42 -2.39 1.38 -4.72
N ALA A 43 -3.12 0.37 -5.15
CA ALA A 43 -2.81 -0.41 -6.33
C ALA A 43 -2.88 0.46 -7.60
N ALA A 44 -3.89 1.32 -7.74
CA ALA A 44 -3.96 2.25 -8.86
C ALA A 44 -2.72 3.17 -8.95
N LEU A 45 -2.26 3.69 -7.81
CA LEU A 45 -1.02 4.46 -7.73
C LEU A 45 0.21 3.64 -8.12
N TRP A 46 0.31 2.39 -7.69
CA TRP A 46 1.45 1.54 -8.07
C TRP A 46 1.42 1.11 -9.53
N ARG A 47 0.25 0.97 -10.16
CA ARG A 47 0.17 0.74 -11.62
C ARG A 47 0.83 1.87 -12.39
N SER A 48 0.53 3.13 -12.04
CA SER A 48 1.13 4.29 -12.72
C SER A 48 2.62 4.47 -12.42
N VAL A 49 3.12 3.94 -11.29
CA VAL A 49 4.56 3.97 -10.96
C VAL A 49 5.35 2.90 -11.73
N LEU A 50 4.69 1.78 -12.08
CA LEU A 50 5.31 0.64 -12.77
C LEU A 50 4.97 0.57 -14.27
N GLU A 51 4.25 1.57 -14.79
CA GLU A 51 4.13 1.85 -16.23
C GLU A 51 5.47 2.32 -16.80
#